data_AF-A0AAD3CPX0-F1
#
_entry.id   AF-A0AAD3CPX0-F1
#
_cell.length_a   1.000
_cell.length_b   1.000
_cell.length_c   1.000
_cell.angle_alpha   90.00
_cell.angle_beta   90.00
_cell.angle_gamma   90.00
#
_symmetry.space_group_name_H-M   'P 1'
#
loop_
_entity.id
_entity.type
_entity.pdbx_description
1 polymer ?
#
loop_
_entity_poly.entity_id
_entity_poly.type
_entity_poly.pdbx_seq_one_letter_code
_entity_poly.pdbx_strand_id
1 'polypeptide(L)'
;MNQQDRENQNQGGNLPPVEIPLLQDMNHYLEQNGILAGHPDVPSYQRQDQVELEERVNAQMEYQTSVIDKFVKEDEISEMNLHKNEIDRKNYLLEKCKDMTISIQTNDAIIPHVSLYELVKHCDTFLTLVGSENWKKDTFQLTQFSQKIVLKFLKVMKDQEKDIPLQESISHDSIIDCCYVAHYLQATEILNNITNVIQSSIDCDNCTSICILADELHLPSLRQAAMKYVMASLDKIQQDEEIWNDIPNNLRNHIILLRNATKSSIIGRGQTKEVIFSSSAEFLAIFHDTLSCHKERLRDAKQRQEEIIQERMQQNQRRFIQPRDVYSGSVEDAAKKILKQEERVKTLQAFYNEQKAIFAKDVETYRSRFTL
;
A
#
# COMPACT_ATOMS: atom_id res chain seq x y z
N MET A 1 -46.75 -51.30 -14.66
CA MET A 1 -46.52 -50.14 -15.53
C MET A 1 -45.10 -49.67 -15.28
N ASN A 2 -44.16 -50.29 -16.00
CA ASN A 2 -43.45 -49.70 -17.15
C ASN A 2 -42.57 -48.54 -16.66
N GLN A 3 -41.26 -48.73 -16.43
CA GLN A 3 -40.21 -49.14 -17.39
C GLN A 3 -40.18 -48.23 -18.62
N GLN A 4 -38.96 -47.72 -18.86
CA GLN A 4 -38.40 -47.26 -20.13
C GLN A 4 -38.50 -45.77 -20.52
N ASP A 5 -37.30 -45.27 -20.81
CA ASP A 5 -36.92 -44.30 -21.85
C ASP A 5 -36.51 -42.90 -21.38
N ARG A 6 -35.20 -42.74 -21.09
CA ARG A 6 -34.25 -42.19 -22.08
C ARG A 6 -32.84 -42.06 -21.49
N GLU A 7 -32.05 -43.08 -21.77
CA GLU A 7 -30.63 -42.92 -22.09
C GLU A 7 -30.47 -42.18 -23.44
N ASN A 8 -29.25 -41.71 -23.69
CA ASN A 8 -28.72 -41.05 -24.88
C ASN A 8 -28.97 -39.54 -25.00
N GLN A 9 -27.94 -38.75 -24.69
CA GLN A 9 -26.99 -38.36 -25.75
C GLN A 9 -25.69 -37.81 -25.17
N ASN A 10 -24.68 -38.65 -25.30
CA ASN A 10 -23.27 -38.33 -25.29
C ASN A 10 -22.93 -37.72 -26.65
N GLN A 11 -22.49 -36.46 -26.72
CA GLN A 11 -21.62 -35.98 -27.80
C GLN A 11 -20.59 -35.02 -27.24
N GLY A 12 -19.39 -35.55 -27.02
CA GLY A 12 -18.19 -34.78 -26.80
C GLY A 12 -17.88 -33.91 -28.02
N GLY A 13 -17.94 -32.61 -27.83
CA GLY A 13 -17.29 -31.66 -28.73
C GLY A 13 -15.80 -31.62 -28.39
N ASN A 14 -14.99 -32.32 -29.16
CA ASN A 14 -13.56 -32.04 -29.27
C ASN A 14 -13.42 -30.58 -29.76
N LEU A 15 -13.14 -29.67 -28.84
CA LEU A 15 -12.62 -28.36 -29.21
C LEU A 15 -11.20 -28.58 -29.78
N PRO A 16 -10.88 -27.97 -30.94
CA PRO A 16 -9.52 -28.03 -31.48
C PRO A 16 -8.55 -27.48 -30.43
N PRO A 17 -7.29 -27.98 -30.37
CA PRO A 17 -6.29 -27.43 -29.48
C PRO A 17 -6.18 -25.94 -29.77
N VAL A 18 -6.45 -25.12 -28.76
CA VAL A 18 -6.18 -23.69 -28.83
C VAL A 18 -4.66 -23.57 -28.93
N GLU A 19 -4.18 -23.32 -30.14
CA GLU A 19 -2.81 -22.86 -30.36
C GLU A 19 -2.64 -21.56 -29.57
N ILE A 20 -1.94 -21.67 -28.44
CA ILE A 20 -1.48 -20.50 -27.71
C ILE A 20 -0.49 -19.81 -28.65
N PRO A 21 -0.73 -18.55 -29.04
CA PRO A 21 0.27 -17.82 -29.82
C PRO A 21 1.51 -17.74 -28.94
N LEU A 22 2.59 -18.41 -29.36
CA LEU A 22 3.91 -18.16 -28.81
C LEU A 22 4.13 -16.65 -28.92
N LEU A 23 4.44 -16.00 -27.79
CA LEU A 23 4.93 -14.63 -27.80
C LEU A 23 6.06 -14.57 -28.82
N GLN A 24 5.83 -13.83 -29.92
CA GLN A 24 6.88 -13.53 -30.87
C GLN A 24 8.05 -12.91 -30.11
N ASP A 25 9.24 -13.48 -30.34
CA ASP A 25 10.50 -12.98 -29.83
C ASP A 25 10.57 -11.46 -30.03
N MET A 26 10.87 -10.74 -28.96
CA MET A 26 10.99 -9.29 -28.94
C MET A 26 11.97 -8.80 -30.02
N ASN A 27 12.95 -9.62 -30.38
CA ASN A 27 13.88 -9.33 -31.48
C ASN A 27 13.20 -9.33 -32.86
N HIS A 28 12.21 -10.21 -33.09
CA HIS A 28 11.48 -10.26 -34.36
C HIS A 28 10.55 -9.04 -34.52
N TYR A 29 9.98 -8.53 -33.42
CA TYR A 29 9.18 -7.30 -33.43
C TYR A 29 10.04 -6.06 -33.71
N LEU A 30 11.26 -6.01 -33.20
CA LEU A 30 12.20 -4.91 -33.45
C LEU A 30 12.71 -4.89 -34.90
N GLU A 31 12.92 -6.06 -35.52
CA GLU A 31 13.29 -6.19 -36.94
C GLU A 31 12.13 -5.83 -37.89
N GLN A 32 10.90 -6.28 -37.61
CA GLN A 32 9.75 -6.01 -38.48
C GLN A 32 9.32 -4.54 -38.52
N ASN A 33 9.63 -3.78 -37.47
CA ASN A 33 9.30 -2.36 -37.37
C ASN A 33 10.51 -1.44 -37.66
N GLY A 34 11.61 -1.99 -38.17
CA GLY A 34 12.75 -1.20 -38.67
C GLY A 34 13.52 -0.42 -37.60
N ILE A 35 13.38 -0.78 -36.32
CA ILE A 35 14.04 -0.07 -35.20
C ILE A 35 15.52 -0.49 -35.09
N LEU A 36 15.89 -1.63 -35.69
CA LEU A 36 17.27 -2.05 -35.89
C LEU A 36 17.57 -2.18 -37.39
N ALA A 37 17.77 -1.04 -38.05
CA ALA A 37 18.50 -0.98 -39.30
C ALA A 37 19.35 0.28 -39.31
N GLY A 38 20.66 0.10 -39.12
CA GLY A 38 21.64 1.13 -39.42
C GLY A 38 21.48 1.58 -40.87
N HIS A 39 21.32 2.88 -41.06
CA HIS A 39 21.53 3.50 -42.36
C HIS A 39 22.80 4.35 -42.29
N PRO A 40 23.85 4.01 -43.04
CA PRO A 40 24.94 4.93 -43.31
C PRO A 40 24.41 6.02 -44.24
N ASP A 41 25.04 7.19 -44.20
CA ASP A 41 24.82 8.34 -45.09
C ASP A 41 23.81 9.39 -44.59
N VAL A 42 24.14 9.99 -43.45
CA VAL A 42 23.77 11.39 -43.14
C VAL A 42 25.00 12.28 -43.41
N PRO A 43 24.89 13.40 -44.16
CA PRO A 43 26.03 14.25 -44.51
C PRO A 43 26.75 14.80 -43.28
N SER A 44 28.06 14.63 -43.26
CA SER A 44 28.97 14.74 -42.12
C SER A 44 29.42 16.16 -41.73
N TYR A 45 28.63 17.20 -42.00
CA TYR A 45 29.06 18.59 -41.78
C TYR A 45 28.58 19.25 -40.46
N GLN A 46 28.01 18.49 -39.52
CA GLN A 46 27.68 18.98 -38.16
C GLN A 46 28.13 18.02 -37.03
N ARG A 47 29.14 17.17 -37.27
CA ARG A 47 29.64 16.24 -36.24
C ARG A 47 30.47 16.90 -35.14
N GLN A 48 31.18 18.00 -35.42
CA GLN A 48 31.98 18.66 -34.38
C GLN A 48 31.10 19.31 -33.31
N ASP A 49 30.01 19.98 -33.71
CA ASP A 49 29.08 20.61 -32.76
C ASP A 49 28.32 19.58 -31.91
N GLN A 50 28.03 18.38 -32.45
CA GLN A 50 27.37 17.31 -31.70
C GLN A 50 28.28 16.67 -30.65
N VAL A 51 29.55 16.45 -30.97
CA VAL A 51 30.52 15.89 -30.00
C VAL A 51 30.77 16.88 -28.86
N GLU A 52 30.94 18.17 -29.16
CA GLU A 52 31.10 19.20 -28.12
C GLU A 52 29.83 19.34 -27.26
N LEU A 53 28.64 19.25 -27.87
CA LEU A 53 27.39 19.29 -27.13
C LEU A 53 27.20 18.06 -26.24
N GLU A 54 27.51 16.86 -26.74
CA GLU A 54 27.47 15.62 -25.95
C GLU A 54 28.47 15.65 -24.80
N GLU A 55 29.70 16.11 -25.02
CA GLU A 55 30.70 16.29 -23.96
C GLU A 55 30.22 17.30 -22.90
N ARG A 56 29.62 18.42 -23.31
CA ARG A 56 29.06 19.40 -22.36
C ARG A 56 27.87 18.86 -21.58
N VAL A 57 26.99 18.11 -22.23
CA VAL A 57 25.83 17.47 -21.59
C VAL A 57 26.29 16.39 -20.60
N ASN A 58 27.26 15.57 -20.98
CA ASN A 58 27.86 14.55 -20.11
C ASN A 58 28.56 15.20 -18.91
N ALA A 59 29.37 16.23 -19.12
CA ALA A 59 30.02 16.96 -18.04
C ALA A 59 29.00 17.62 -17.08
N GLN A 60 27.88 18.13 -17.63
CA GLN A 60 26.79 18.67 -16.81
C GLN A 60 26.06 17.58 -16.01
N MET A 61 25.80 16.41 -16.61
CA MET A 61 25.20 15.26 -15.91
C MET A 61 26.12 14.72 -14.82
N GLU A 62 27.42 14.59 -15.08
CA GLU A 62 28.42 14.20 -14.08
C GLU A 62 28.47 15.20 -12.92
N TYR A 63 28.47 16.50 -13.23
CA TYR A 63 28.41 17.54 -12.21
C TYR A 63 27.12 17.43 -11.37
N GLN A 64 25.95 17.33 -12.00
CA GLN A 64 24.67 17.19 -11.30
C GLN A 64 24.63 15.94 -10.41
N THR A 65 25.10 14.80 -10.91
CA THR A 65 25.21 13.55 -10.15
C THR A 65 26.14 13.72 -8.96
N SER A 66 27.30 14.37 -9.16
CA SER A 66 28.26 14.64 -8.08
C SER A 66 27.71 15.56 -6.99
N VAL A 67 26.81 16.49 -7.36
CA VAL A 67 26.14 17.39 -6.40
C VAL A 67 25.06 16.63 -5.63
N ILE A 68 24.25 15.82 -6.30
CA ILE A 68 23.24 14.97 -5.66
C ILE A 68 23.91 14.00 -4.67
N ASP A 69 24.98 13.32 -5.09
CA ASP A 69 25.72 12.40 -4.23
C ASP A 69 26.31 13.08 -3.00
N LYS A 70 26.72 14.35 -3.11
CA LYS A 70 27.18 15.13 -1.96
C LYS A 70 26.04 15.42 -1.00
N PHE A 71 24.89 15.86 -1.49
CA PHE A 71 23.72 16.11 -0.65
C PHE A 71 23.23 14.84 0.06
N VAL A 72 23.11 13.72 -0.65
CA VAL A 72 22.71 12.44 -0.06
C VAL A 72 23.69 12.03 1.05
N LYS A 73 25.01 12.14 0.81
CA LYS A 73 26.01 11.81 1.84
C LYS A 73 25.97 12.77 3.03
N GLU A 74 25.75 14.06 2.81
CA GLU A 74 25.61 15.04 3.90
C GLU A 74 24.37 14.75 4.75
N ASP A 75 23.24 14.41 4.11
CA ASP A 75 22.01 14.01 4.78
C ASP A 75 22.21 12.71 5.57
N GLU A 76 22.82 11.68 4.98
CA GLU A 76 23.14 10.41 5.66
C GLU A 76 24.03 10.63 6.90
N ILE A 77 25.06 11.48 6.79
CA ILE A 77 25.96 11.81 7.91
C ILE A 77 25.18 12.57 9.00
N SER A 78 24.31 13.51 8.61
CA SER A 78 23.47 14.27 9.54
C SER A 78 22.52 13.35 10.32
N GLU A 79 21.83 12.44 9.63
CA GLU A 79 20.93 11.45 10.23
C GLU A 79 21.69 10.48 11.15
N MET A 80 22.85 9.99 10.72
CA MET A 80 23.69 9.15 11.57
C MET A 80 24.14 9.86 12.85
N ASN A 81 24.51 11.14 12.77
CA ASN A 81 24.93 11.92 13.94
C ASN A 81 23.75 12.18 14.90
N LEU A 82 22.56 12.48 14.36
CA LEU A 82 21.34 12.63 15.16
C LEU A 82 21.01 11.32 15.89
N HIS A 83 21.00 10.20 15.17
CA HIS A 83 20.72 8.88 15.75
C HIS A 83 21.72 8.49 16.83
N LYS A 84 23.02 8.77 16.60
CA LYS A 84 24.06 8.55 17.61
C LYS A 84 23.82 9.38 18.88
N ASN A 85 23.49 10.66 18.72
CA ASN A 85 23.19 11.54 19.86
C ASN A 85 21.95 11.05 20.64
N GLU A 86 20.93 10.53 19.96
CA GLU A 86 19.75 9.93 20.59
C GLU A 86 20.10 8.67 21.39
N ILE A 87 20.94 7.78 20.83
CA ILE A 87 21.44 6.59 21.52
C ILE A 87 22.25 6.98 22.76
N ASP A 88 23.19 7.92 22.62
CA ASP A 88 24.04 8.36 23.73
C ASP A 88 23.19 9.01 24.84
N ARG A 89 22.19 9.81 24.47
CA ARG A 89 21.22 10.38 25.42
C ARG A 89 20.39 9.29 26.12
N LYS A 90 19.88 8.31 25.37
CA LYS A 90 19.11 7.19 25.94
C LYS A 90 19.96 6.39 26.93
N ASN A 91 21.20 6.06 26.57
CA ASN A 91 22.13 5.34 27.43
C ASN A 91 22.47 6.12 28.71
N TYR A 92 22.69 7.43 28.60
CA TYR A 92 22.89 8.29 29.76
C TYR A 92 21.69 8.27 30.72
N LEU A 93 20.46 8.37 30.19
CA LEU A 93 19.24 8.32 31.00
C LEU A 93 19.02 6.94 31.62
N LEU A 94 19.32 5.86 30.90
CA LEU A 94 19.27 4.50 31.42
C LEU A 94 20.23 4.32 32.59
N GLU A 95 21.49 4.77 32.47
CA GLU A 95 22.47 4.68 33.55
C GLU A 95 21.99 5.40 34.81
N LYS A 96 21.40 6.59 34.65
CA LYS A 96 20.83 7.37 35.75
C LYS A 96 19.66 6.65 36.45
N CYS A 97 18.93 5.79 35.75
CA CYS A 97 17.72 5.14 36.26
C CYS A 97 17.94 3.75 36.88
N LYS A 98 19.15 3.18 36.83
CA LYS A 98 19.43 1.79 37.25
C LYS A 98 18.91 1.43 38.64
N ASP A 99 19.11 2.31 39.62
CA ASP A 99 18.73 2.08 41.01
C ASP A 99 17.44 2.82 41.42
N MET A 100 16.75 3.44 40.45
CA MET A 100 15.54 4.21 40.71
C MET A 100 14.30 3.32 40.61
N THR A 101 13.36 3.53 41.53
CA THR A 101 12.05 2.88 41.49
C THR A 101 10.95 3.93 41.55
N ILE A 102 9.81 3.60 40.95
CA ILE A 102 8.62 4.44 40.91
C ILE A 102 7.39 3.64 41.35
N SER A 103 6.38 4.33 41.88
CA SER A 103 5.06 3.75 42.10
C SER A 103 4.15 4.00 40.89
N ILE A 104 3.36 3.01 40.50
CA ILE A 104 2.36 3.17 39.44
C ILE A 104 0.97 3.13 40.07
N GLN A 105 0.24 4.23 39.99
CA GLN A 105 -1.16 4.31 40.41
C GLN A 105 -2.06 3.81 39.28
N THR A 106 -2.82 2.75 39.53
CA THR A 106 -3.81 2.16 38.60
C THR A 106 -5.23 2.53 39.01
N ASN A 107 -6.25 2.01 38.31
CA ASN A 107 -7.65 2.29 38.65
C ASN A 107 -8.02 1.82 40.07
N ASP A 108 -7.51 0.66 40.46
CA ASP A 108 -7.92 -0.10 41.65
C ASP A 108 -6.83 -0.23 42.72
N ALA A 109 -5.55 0.02 42.39
CA ALA A 109 -4.46 -0.08 43.36
C ALA A 109 -3.21 0.75 43.00
N ILE A 110 -2.23 0.78 43.90
CA ILE A 110 -0.89 1.32 43.64
C ILE A 110 0.09 0.14 43.59
N ILE A 111 0.91 0.09 42.54
CA ILE A 111 2.00 -0.87 42.38
C ILE A 111 3.31 -0.19 42.82
N PRO A 112 3.85 -0.51 44.01
CA PRO A 112 5.08 0.12 44.49
C PRO A 112 6.32 -0.52 43.85
N HIS A 113 7.44 0.19 43.92
CA HIS A 113 8.78 -0.31 43.58
C HIS A 113 8.95 -0.88 42.17
N VAL A 114 8.34 -0.26 41.17
CA VAL A 114 8.55 -0.60 39.76
C VAL A 114 9.89 -0.04 39.30
N SER A 115 10.73 -0.85 38.67
CA SER A 115 12.03 -0.43 38.15
C SER A 115 11.87 0.66 37.09
N LEU A 116 12.43 1.85 37.33
CA LEU A 116 12.39 2.93 36.36
C LEU A 116 13.28 2.64 35.15
N TYR A 117 14.38 1.91 35.37
CA TYR A 117 15.27 1.45 34.31
C TYR A 117 14.53 0.63 33.24
N GLU A 118 13.74 -0.38 33.66
CA GLU A 118 12.96 -1.22 32.76
C GLU A 118 11.94 -0.42 31.96
N LEU A 119 11.27 0.52 32.63
CA LEU A 119 10.29 1.40 32.00
C LEU A 119 10.95 2.30 30.95
N VAL A 120 12.08 2.95 31.27
CA VAL A 120 12.81 3.82 30.33
C VAL A 120 13.39 3.02 29.16
N LYS A 121 13.80 1.77 29.39
CA LYS A 121 14.37 0.90 28.37
C LYS A 121 13.35 0.57 27.28
N HIS A 122 12.13 0.22 27.70
CA HIS A 122 11.11 -0.33 26.81
C HIS A 122 9.96 0.64 26.48
N CYS A 123 9.78 1.75 27.18
CA CYS A 123 8.66 2.68 27.00
C CYS A 123 9.15 4.11 26.71
N ASP A 124 8.88 4.61 25.50
CA ASP A 124 9.34 5.95 25.09
C ASP A 124 8.69 7.09 25.89
N THR A 125 7.49 6.85 26.44
CA THR A 125 6.84 7.78 27.36
C THR A 125 7.71 8.03 28.60
N PHE A 126 8.27 6.98 29.20
CA PHE A 126 9.14 7.14 30.37
C PHE A 126 10.51 7.73 30.02
N LEU A 127 11.06 7.37 28.85
CA LEU A 127 12.29 8.00 28.34
C LEU A 127 12.12 9.53 28.21
N THR A 128 10.99 9.96 27.64
CA THR A 128 10.66 11.38 27.48
C THR A 128 10.45 12.07 28.82
N LEU A 129 9.73 11.43 29.75
CA LEU A 129 9.47 11.99 31.08
C LEU A 129 10.76 12.16 31.88
N VAL A 130 11.61 11.14 31.97
CA VAL A 130 12.88 11.21 32.70
C VAL A 130 13.86 12.19 32.04
N GLY A 131 13.79 12.32 30.72
CA GLY A 131 14.55 13.32 29.97
C GLY A 131 14.10 14.77 30.20
N SER A 132 12.94 14.98 30.84
CA SER A 132 12.45 16.30 31.23
C SER A 132 13.04 16.74 32.57
N GLU A 133 13.56 17.96 32.64
CA GLU A 133 14.10 18.56 33.88
C GLU A 133 13.05 18.66 35.01
N ASN A 134 11.77 18.59 34.66
CA ASN A 134 10.66 18.76 35.60
C ASN A 134 10.14 17.45 36.21
N TRP A 135 10.71 16.30 35.85
CA TRP A 135 10.26 15.04 36.42
C TRP A 135 10.76 14.85 37.85
N LYS A 136 9.86 15.09 38.81
CA LYS A 136 10.09 14.93 40.26
C LYS A 136 9.04 14.07 40.94
N LYS A 137 8.29 13.27 40.17
CA LYS A 137 7.17 12.48 40.71
C LYS A 137 7.63 11.05 41.00
N ASP A 138 7.41 10.63 42.23
CA ASP A 138 7.61 9.23 42.67
C ASP A 138 6.42 8.33 42.27
N THR A 139 5.39 8.91 41.63
CA THR A 139 4.19 8.18 41.21
C THR A 139 3.75 8.57 39.80
N PHE A 140 3.57 7.56 38.95
CA PHE A 140 3.01 7.68 37.60
C PHE A 140 1.57 7.16 37.58
N GLN A 141 0.67 7.82 36.85
CA GLN A 141 -0.76 7.51 36.83
C GLN A 141 -1.14 6.75 35.56
N LEU A 142 -1.75 5.57 35.75
CA LEU A 142 -2.35 4.68 34.76
C LEU A 142 -3.77 4.30 35.21
N THR A 143 -4.56 5.30 35.57
CA THR A 143 -5.89 5.12 36.17
C THR A 143 -6.92 4.49 35.24
N GLN A 144 -6.66 4.44 33.94
CA GLN A 144 -7.49 3.77 32.94
C GLN A 144 -7.30 2.25 32.89
N PHE A 145 -6.26 1.70 33.54
CA PHE A 145 -5.97 0.28 33.54
C PHE A 145 -6.10 -0.32 34.94
N SER A 146 -6.51 -1.59 35.01
CA SER A 146 -6.50 -2.34 36.29
C SER A 146 -5.09 -2.76 36.66
N GLN A 147 -4.85 -2.94 37.97
CA GLN A 147 -3.59 -3.43 38.52
C GLN A 147 -3.19 -4.77 37.89
N LYS A 148 -4.15 -5.66 37.70
CA LYS A 148 -3.93 -7.00 37.12
C LYS A 148 -3.33 -6.91 35.71
N ILE A 149 -3.84 -6.00 34.88
CA ILE A 149 -3.35 -5.80 33.50
C ILE A 149 -1.94 -5.22 33.53
N VAL A 150 -1.72 -4.18 34.33
CA VAL A 150 -0.40 -3.53 34.41
C VAL A 150 0.67 -4.50 34.93
N LEU A 151 0.36 -5.32 35.93
CA LEU A 151 1.29 -6.36 36.41
C LEU A 151 1.61 -7.41 35.35
N LYS A 152 0.63 -7.81 34.54
CA LYS A 152 0.86 -8.72 33.40
C LYS A 152 1.79 -8.07 32.37
N PHE A 153 1.54 -6.81 32.01
CA PHE A 153 2.41 -6.07 31.08
C PHE A 153 3.84 -5.92 31.62
N LEU A 154 4.00 -5.56 32.90
CA LEU A 154 5.32 -5.48 33.55
C LEU A 154 6.05 -6.83 33.57
N LYS A 155 5.31 -7.95 33.67
CA LYS A 155 5.91 -9.29 33.54
C LYS A 155 6.41 -9.54 32.11
N VAL A 156 5.62 -9.17 31.10
CA VAL A 156 6.01 -9.29 29.69
C VAL A 156 7.30 -8.54 29.40
N MET A 157 7.44 -7.31 29.91
CA MET A 157 8.68 -6.54 29.78
C MET A 157 9.89 -7.31 30.29
N LYS A 158 9.78 -7.90 31.50
CA LYS A 158 10.86 -8.68 32.11
C LYS A 158 11.16 -9.99 31.38
N ASP A 159 10.15 -10.60 30.77
CA ASP A 159 10.32 -11.86 30.03
C ASP A 159 10.96 -11.61 28.66
N GLN A 160 10.76 -10.44 28.05
CA GLN A 160 11.47 -10.04 26.82
C GLN A 160 12.98 -9.92 27.02
N GLU A 161 13.45 -9.47 28.18
CA GLU A 161 14.89 -9.45 28.48
C GLU A 161 15.55 -10.83 28.52
N LYS A 162 14.74 -11.88 28.69
CA LYS A 162 15.20 -13.26 28.79
C LYS A 162 15.06 -14.01 27.46
N ASP A 163 14.77 -13.30 26.37
CA ASP A 163 14.49 -13.85 25.06
C ASP A 163 13.36 -14.91 25.08
N ILE A 164 12.42 -14.79 26.02
CA ILE A 164 11.29 -15.72 26.11
C ILE A 164 10.26 -15.34 25.03
N PRO A 165 9.83 -16.30 24.18
CA PRO A 165 8.78 -16.05 23.19
C PRO A 165 7.52 -15.48 23.82
N LEU A 166 6.99 -14.41 23.23
CA LEU A 166 5.82 -13.69 23.76
C LEU A 166 4.57 -14.57 23.88
N GLN A 167 4.47 -15.58 23.03
CA GLN A 167 3.37 -16.56 23.01
C GLN A 167 3.29 -17.39 24.29
N GLU A 168 4.41 -17.54 25.01
CA GLU A 168 4.47 -18.28 26.28
C GLU A 168 4.22 -17.36 27.49
N SER A 169 4.47 -16.05 27.35
CA SER A 169 4.39 -15.09 28.46
C SER A 169 3.01 -14.44 28.61
N ILE A 170 2.23 -14.33 27.53
CA ILE A 170 0.92 -13.66 27.52
C ILE A 170 -0.22 -14.67 27.31
N SER A 171 -1.17 -14.69 28.25
CA SER A 171 -2.44 -15.42 28.07
C SER A 171 -3.30 -14.76 26.98
N HIS A 172 -3.97 -15.55 26.14
CA HIS A 172 -4.91 -15.05 25.13
C HIS A 172 -5.90 -14.02 25.68
N ASP A 173 -6.43 -14.23 26.89
CA ASP A 173 -7.40 -13.32 27.53
C ASP A 173 -6.84 -11.94 27.91
N SER A 174 -5.53 -11.69 27.78
CA SER A 174 -4.92 -10.42 28.18
C SER A 174 -4.00 -9.83 27.13
N ILE A 175 -3.95 -10.43 25.93
CA ILE A 175 -3.13 -9.92 24.85
C ILE A 175 -3.61 -8.55 24.38
N ILE A 176 -4.93 -8.36 24.32
CA ILE A 176 -5.56 -7.11 23.91
C ILE A 176 -5.31 -6.02 24.95
N ASP A 177 -5.50 -6.33 26.24
CA ASP A 177 -5.21 -5.41 27.34
C ASP A 177 -3.73 -4.98 27.37
N CYS A 178 -2.81 -5.93 27.19
CA CYS A 178 -1.38 -5.64 27.08
C CYS A 178 -1.08 -4.80 25.83
N CYS A 179 -1.80 -4.99 24.71
CA CYS A 179 -1.69 -4.16 23.52
C CYS A 179 -2.05 -2.70 23.82
N TYR A 180 -3.16 -2.46 24.54
CA TYR A 180 -3.55 -1.11 24.96
C TYR A 180 -2.51 -0.44 25.85
N VAL A 181 -1.96 -1.17 26.83
CA VAL A 181 -0.91 -0.62 27.72
C VAL A 181 0.37 -0.33 26.93
N ALA A 182 0.79 -1.25 26.05
CA ALA A 182 1.97 -1.08 25.21
C ALA A 182 1.83 0.13 24.29
N HIS A 183 0.67 0.30 23.65
CA HIS A 183 0.35 1.45 22.82
C HIS A 183 0.37 2.75 23.65
N TYR A 184 -0.30 2.77 24.80
CA TYR A 184 -0.38 3.95 25.67
C TYR A 184 0.99 4.41 26.18
N LEU A 185 1.87 3.46 26.55
CA LEU A 185 3.21 3.75 27.04
C LEU A 185 4.25 3.92 25.92
N GLN A 186 3.82 3.84 24.65
CA GLN A 186 4.69 3.87 23.48
C GLN A 186 5.83 2.84 23.59
N ALA A 187 5.47 1.62 23.99
CA ALA A 187 6.40 0.51 24.09
C ALA A 187 6.52 -0.21 22.74
N THR A 188 7.12 0.48 21.76
CA THR A 188 7.08 0.11 20.33
C THR A 188 7.52 -1.32 20.04
N GLU A 189 8.61 -1.79 20.65
CA GLU A 189 9.10 -3.15 20.47
C GLU A 189 8.09 -4.21 20.95
N ILE A 190 7.56 -4.02 22.17
CA ILE A 190 6.58 -4.93 22.77
C ILE A 190 5.26 -4.87 22.00
N LEU A 191 4.81 -3.68 21.61
CA LEU A 191 3.61 -3.48 20.81
C LEU A 191 3.70 -4.20 19.47
N ASN A 192 4.85 -4.11 18.78
CA ASN A 192 5.09 -4.81 17.52
C ASN A 192 5.04 -6.33 17.72
N ASN A 193 5.67 -6.85 18.78
CA ASN A 193 5.65 -8.27 19.10
C ASN A 193 4.23 -8.77 19.40
N ILE A 194 3.46 -8.02 20.19
CA ILE A 194 2.03 -8.32 20.45
C ILE A 194 1.24 -8.29 19.14
N THR A 195 1.44 -7.26 18.32
CA THR A 195 0.74 -7.09 17.05
C THR A 195 1.02 -8.25 16.09
N ASN A 196 2.27 -8.74 16.03
CA ASN A 196 2.62 -9.89 15.21
C ASN A 196 1.89 -11.17 15.65
N VAL A 197 1.77 -11.39 16.96
CA VAL A 197 1.02 -12.52 17.51
C VAL A 197 -0.46 -12.40 17.16
N ILE A 198 -1.07 -11.21 17.37
CA ILE A 198 -2.47 -10.97 16.98
C ILE A 198 -2.65 -11.19 15.48
N GLN A 199 -1.75 -10.67 14.65
CA GLN A 199 -1.81 -10.80 13.19
C GLN A 199 -1.75 -12.27 12.72
N SER A 200 -0.94 -13.11 13.38
CA SER A 200 -0.88 -14.55 13.09
C SER A 200 -2.12 -15.34 13.51
N SER A 201 -2.98 -14.77 14.37
CA SER A 201 -4.19 -15.41 14.90
C SER A 201 -5.49 -14.89 14.29
N ILE A 202 -5.40 -14.01 13.29
CA ILE A 202 -6.60 -13.47 12.62
C ILE A 202 -7.31 -14.59 11.85
N ASP A 203 -8.60 -14.76 12.11
CA ASP A 203 -9.49 -15.69 11.45
C ASP A 203 -10.86 -15.04 11.14
N CYS A 204 -11.78 -15.81 10.57
CA CYS A 204 -13.11 -15.32 10.20
C CYS A 204 -13.99 -14.94 11.41
N ASP A 205 -13.71 -15.48 12.60
CA ASP A 205 -14.55 -15.31 13.79
C ASP A 205 -14.08 -14.09 14.61
N ASN A 206 -12.78 -13.77 14.60
CA ASN A 206 -12.21 -12.65 15.35
C ASN A 206 -11.85 -11.42 14.49
N CYS A 207 -11.93 -11.51 13.16
CA CYS A 207 -11.48 -10.43 12.26
C CYS A 207 -12.15 -9.07 12.51
N THR A 208 -13.44 -9.05 12.85
CA THR A 208 -14.16 -7.80 13.12
C THR A 208 -13.61 -7.11 14.37
N SER A 209 -13.49 -7.85 15.48
CA SER A 209 -12.98 -7.32 16.74
C SER A 209 -11.53 -6.83 16.62
N ILE A 210 -10.68 -7.57 15.89
CA ILE A 210 -9.30 -7.16 15.62
C ILE A 210 -9.26 -5.94 14.69
N CYS A 211 -10.15 -5.84 13.71
CA CYS A 211 -10.23 -4.68 12.83
C CYS A 211 -10.64 -3.42 13.59
N ILE A 212 -11.57 -3.53 14.55
CA ILE A 212 -11.97 -2.43 15.44
C ILE A 212 -10.78 -2.00 16.30
N LEU A 213 -10.12 -2.95 16.98
CA LEU A 213 -8.93 -2.69 17.78
C LEU A 213 -7.83 -1.97 16.97
N ALA A 214 -7.56 -2.45 15.75
CA ALA A 214 -6.53 -1.88 14.91
C ALA A 214 -6.88 -0.46 14.41
N ASP A 215 -8.17 -0.17 14.21
CA ASP A 215 -8.62 1.19 13.88
C ASP A 215 -8.51 2.13 15.10
N GLU A 216 -8.90 1.65 16.29
CA GLU A 216 -8.84 2.38 17.56
C GLU A 216 -7.40 2.71 17.97
N LEU A 217 -6.49 1.74 17.86
CA LEU A 217 -5.07 1.91 18.19
C LEU A 217 -4.22 2.42 17.03
N HIS A 218 -4.84 2.72 15.88
CA HIS A 218 -4.15 3.18 14.67
C HIS A 218 -2.97 2.29 14.24
N LEU A 219 -3.18 0.98 14.24
CA LEU A 219 -2.17 -0.01 13.84
C LEU A 219 -2.41 -0.41 12.37
N PRO A 220 -1.77 0.23 11.37
CA PRO A 220 -2.20 0.12 9.98
C PRO A 220 -1.94 -1.27 9.39
N SER A 221 -0.81 -1.89 9.77
CA SER A 221 -0.45 -3.25 9.39
C SER A 221 -1.47 -4.27 9.88
N LEU A 222 -1.85 -4.17 11.16
CA LEU A 222 -2.86 -5.04 11.76
C LEU A 222 -4.23 -4.84 11.11
N ARG A 223 -4.60 -3.57 10.86
CA ARG A 223 -5.87 -3.22 10.21
C ARG A 223 -5.95 -3.80 8.82
N GLN A 224 -4.89 -3.66 8.02
CA GLN A 224 -4.83 -4.24 6.66
C GLN A 224 -4.99 -5.76 6.68
N ALA A 225 -4.31 -6.44 7.61
CA ALA A 225 -4.40 -7.89 7.77
C ALA A 225 -5.83 -8.33 8.15
N ALA A 226 -6.46 -7.65 9.11
CA ALA A 226 -7.83 -7.94 9.53
C ALA A 226 -8.86 -7.63 8.44
N MET A 227 -8.70 -6.51 7.73
CA MET A 227 -9.60 -6.05 6.67
C MET A 227 -9.77 -7.10 5.56
N LYS A 228 -8.70 -7.84 5.22
CA LYS A 228 -8.77 -8.92 4.24
C LYS A 228 -9.82 -9.98 4.61
N TYR A 229 -9.88 -10.38 5.88
CA TYR A 229 -10.85 -11.36 6.38
C TYR A 229 -12.25 -10.77 6.52
N VAL A 230 -12.35 -9.53 6.99
CA VAL A 230 -13.62 -8.78 7.07
C VAL A 230 -14.26 -8.69 5.69
N MET A 231 -13.50 -8.35 4.66
CA MET A 231 -13.99 -8.22 3.28
C MET A 231 -14.46 -9.55 2.71
N ALA A 232 -13.70 -10.62 2.94
CA ALA A 232 -14.06 -11.96 2.50
C ALA A 232 -15.35 -12.48 3.19
N SER A 233 -15.60 -12.05 4.43
CA SER A 233 -16.74 -12.50 5.25
C SER A 233 -17.86 -11.46 5.34
N LEU A 234 -17.79 -10.36 4.57
CA LEU A 234 -18.64 -9.19 4.77
C LEU A 234 -20.14 -9.49 4.61
N ASP A 235 -20.51 -10.39 3.70
CA ASP A 235 -21.91 -10.80 3.52
C ASP A 235 -22.46 -11.54 4.76
N LYS A 236 -21.63 -12.34 5.44
CA LYS A 236 -22.01 -12.99 6.71
C LYS A 236 -22.10 -11.96 7.83
N ILE A 237 -21.11 -11.06 7.93
CA ILE A 237 -21.07 -10.02 8.96
C ILE A 237 -22.28 -9.08 8.85
N GLN A 238 -22.70 -8.70 7.63
CA GLN A 238 -23.86 -7.83 7.44
C GLN A 238 -25.21 -8.48 7.79
N GLN A 239 -25.29 -9.81 7.74
CA GLN A 239 -26.50 -10.55 8.15
C GLN A 239 -26.61 -10.66 9.67
N ASP A 240 -25.50 -10.52 10.38
CA ASP A 240 -25.43 -10.49 11.83
C ASP A 240 -25.55 -9.05 12.33
N GLU A 241 -26.76 -8.63 12.70
CA GLU A 241 -27.02 -7.26 13.15
C GLU A 241 -26.25 -6.89 14.43
N GLU A 242 -25.92 -7.86 15.29
CA GLU A 242 -25.19 -7.58 16.53
C GLU A 242 -23.74 -7.20 16.19
N ILE A 243 -23.04 -8.06 15.47
CA ILE A 243 -21.65 -7.82 15.06
C ILE A 243 -21.55 -6.58 14.17
N TRP A 244 -22.49 -6.39 13.22
CA TRP A 244 -22.47 -5.24 12.33
C TRP A 244 -22.70 -3.91 13.06
N ASN A 245 -23.50 -3.90 14.13
CA ASN A 245 -23.78 -2.67 14.87
C ASN A 245 -22.67 -2.28 15.84
N ASP A 246 -21.84 -3.23 16.27
CA ASP A 246 -20.67 -2.96 17.10
C ASP A 246 -19.54 -2.25 16.34
N ILE A 247 -19.53 -2.32 15.01
CA ILE A 247 -18.52 -1.64 14.19
C ILE A 247 -18.79 -0.12 14.17
N PRO A 248 -17.81 0.74 14.51
CA PRO A 248 -17.94 2.19 14.42
C PRO A 248 -18.40 2.64 13.03
N ASN A 249 -19.32 3.61 12.98
CA ASN A 249 -19.93 4.10 11.71
C ASN A 249 -18.90 4.47 10.64
N ASN A 250 -17.80 5.10 11.04
CA ASN A 250 -16.74 5.49 10.11
C ASN A 250 -16.06 4.26 9.51
N LEU A 251 -15.73 3.27 10.34
CA LEU A 251 -15.12 2.02 9.89
C LEU A 251 -16.09 1.24 9.00
N ARG A 252 -17.40 1.20 9.32
CA ARG A 252 -18.43 0.62 8.46
C ARG A 252 -18.49 1.27 7.08
N ASN A 253 -18.53 2.60 7.06
CA ASN A 253 -18.54 3.36 5.81
C ASN A 253 -17.28 3.09 4.98
N HIS A 254 -16.12 3.02 5.63
CA HIS A 254 -14.85 2.69 5.00
C HIS A 254 -14.85 1.27 4.41
N ILE A 255 -15.33 0.27 5.16
CA ILE A 255 -15.46 -1.12 4.69
C ILE A 255 -16.39 -1.19 3.46
N ILE A 256 -17.56 -0.53 3.52
CA ILE A 256 -18.51 -0.49 2.38
C ILE A 256 -17.87 0.19 1.17
N LEU A 257 -17.20 1.32 1.38
CA LEU A 257 -16.53 2.07 0.32
C LEU A 257 -15.48 1.20 -0.39
N LEU A 258 -14.61 0.55 0.37
CA LEU A 258 -13.61 -0.36 -0.17
C LEU A 258 -14.26 -1.56 -0.87
N ARG A 259 -15.37 -2.09 -0.36
CA ARG A 259 -16.09 -3.23 -0.98
C ARG A 259 -16.65 -2.83 -2.33
N ASN A 260 -17.29 -1.66 -2.41
CA ASN A 260 -17.83 -1.14 -3.65
C ASN A 260 -16.73 -0.83 -4.66
N ALA A 261 -15.59 -0.34 -4.19
CA ALA A 261 -14.39 -0.14 -4.99
C ALA A 261 -13.86 -1.47 -5.57
N THR A 262 -13.77 -2.53 -4.75
CA THR A 262 -13.43 -3.91 -5.17
C THR A 262 -14.41 -4.48 -6.19
N LYS A 263 -15.72 -4.29 -5.99
CA LYS A 263 -16.75 -4.77 -6.91
C LYS A 263 -16.80 -3.97 -8.22
N SER A 264 -16.18 -2.80 -8.29
CA SER A 264 -16.17 -2.01 -9.52
C SER A 264 -15.38 -2.74 -10.61
N SER A 265 -16.04 -3.03 -11.73
CA SER A 265 -15.49 -3.78 -12.89
C SER A 265 -14.25 -3.14 -13.55
N ILE A 266 -13.79 -2.00 -13.05
CA ILE A 266 -12.71 -1.20 -13.65
C ILE A 266 -11.35 -1.89 -13.47
N ILE A 267 -11.13 -2.56 -12.33
CA ILE A 267 -9.83 -3.14 -11.99
C ILE A 267 -9.73 -4.63 -12.37
N GLY A 268 -10.87 -5.33 -12.45
CA GLY A 268 -10.90 -6.78 -12.66
C GLY A 268 -10.40 -7.28 -14.03
N ARG A 269 -10.21 -6.44 -15.05
CA ARG A 269 -9.75 -6.84 -16.42
C ARG A 269 -10.39 -8.13 -16.99
N GLY A 270 -11.64 -8.46 -16.61
CA GLY A 270 -12.30 -9.72 -17.00
C GLY A 270 -11.79 -10.99 -16.31
N GLN A 271 -10.86 -10.88 -15.35
CA GLN A 271 -10.50 -11.97 -14.45
C GLN A 271 -11.55 -12.10 -13.34
N THR A 272 -11.99 -13.33 -13.10
CA THR A 272 -12.98 -13.69 -12.07
C THR A 272 -12.42 -13.67 -10.65
N LYS A 273 -11.13 -13.37 -10.46
CA LYS A 273 -10.51 -13.32 -9.14
C LYS A 273 -10.78 -11.95 -8.53
N GLU A 274 -11.52 -11.96 -7.42
CA GLU A 274 -11.83 -10.80 -6.60
C GLU A 274 -10.53 -10.15 -6.12
N VAL A 275 -10.21 -8.96 -6.62
CA VAL A 275 -9.06 -8.18 -6.16
C VAL A 275 -9.49 -7.44 -4.90
N ILE A 276 -9.16 -8.00 -3.73
CA ILE A 276 -9.45 -7.38 -2.43
C ILE A 276 -8.37 -6.34 -2.15
N PHE A 277 -8.78 -5.07 -1.97
CA PHE A 277 -7.87 -4.00 -1.57
C PHE A 277 -7.84 -3.89 -0.04
N SER A 278 -6.64 -3.77 0.51
CA SER A 278 -6.41 -3.59 1.95
C SER A 278 -6.50 -2.12 2.38
N SER A 279 -6.41 -1.17 1.43
CA SER A 279 -6.50 0.26 1.69
C SER A 279 -7.00 1.08 0.50
N SER A 280 -7.46 2.30 0.77
CA SER A 280 -7.84 3.26 -0.28
C SER A 280 -6.65 3.71 -1.11
N ALA A 281 -5.46 3.83 -0.51
CA ALA A 281 -4.23 4.16 -1.21
C ALA A 281 -3.84 3.07 -2.23
N GLU A 282 -3.98 1.80 -1.85
CA GLU A 282 -3.75 0.66 -2.75
C GLU A 282 -4.73 0.67 -3.92
N PHE A 283 -6.02 0.89 -3.66
CA PHE A 283 -7.02 1.03 -4.72
C PHE A 283 -6.66 2.16 -5.69
N LEU A 284 -6.30 3.35 -5.17
CA LEU A 284 -5.94 4.50 -6.01
C LEU A 284 -4.67 4.26 -6.82
N ALA A 285 -3.67 3.58 -6.25
CA ALA A 285 -2.45 3.22 -6.97
C ALA A 285 -2.76 2.28 -8.15
N ILE A 286 -3.51 1.21 -7.90
CA ILE A 286 -3.88 0.23 -8.94
C ILE A 286 -4.78 0.87 -10.01
N PHE A 287 -5.71 1.75 -9.61
CA PHE A 287 -6.53 2.49 -10.55
C PHE A 287 -5.65 3.41 -11.42
N HIS A 288 -4.74 4.16 -10.80
CA HIS A 288 -3.84 5.06 -11.50
C HIS A 288 -3.00 4.33 -12.55
N ASP A 289 -2.43 3.18 -12.19
CA ASP A 289 -1.64 2.36 -13.12
C ASP A 289 -2.50 1.85 -14.29
N THR A 290 -3.73 1.41 -14.00
CA THR A 290 -4.69 0.98 -15.02
C THR A 290 -5.04 2.14 -15.97
N LEU A 291 -5.23 3.34 -15.43
CA LEU A 291 -5.50 4.54 -16.22
C LEU A 291 -4.29 4.96 -17.06
N SER A 292 -3.07 4.82 -16.52
CA SER A 292 -1.82 5.07 -17.23
C SER A 292 -1.68 4.16 -18.45
N CYS A 293 -1.87 2.84 -18.27
CA CYS A 293 -1.88 1.89 -19.38
C CYS A 293 -2.94 2.23 -20.45
N HIS A 294 -4.13 2.68 -20.05
CA HIS A 294 -5.16 3.06 -21.01
C HIS A 294 -4.82 4.34 -21.80
N LYS A 295 -4.13 5.30 -21.18
CA LYS A 295 -3.63 6.51 -21.84
C LYS A 295 -2.49 6.20 -22.81
N GLU A 296 -1.57 5.32 -22.42
CA GLU A 296 -0.48 4.84 -23.27
C GLU A 296 -1.01 4.15 -24.52
N ARG A 297 -1.88 3.14 -24.36
CA ARG A 297 -2.52 2.45 -25.49
C ARG A 297 -3.28 3.39 -26.43
N LEU A 298 -3.90 4.44 -25.88
CA LEU A 298 -4.58 5.46 -26.68
C LEU A 298 -3.59 6.32 -27.47
N ARG A 299 -2.45 6.70 -26.86
CA ARG A 299 -1.38 7.43 -27.53
C ARG A 299 -0.80 6.61 -28.69
N ASP A 300 -0.49 5.33 -28.44
CA ASP A 300 0.04 4.43 -29.46
C ASP A 300 -0.94 4.23 -30.62
N ALA A 301 -2.23 4.07 -30.31
CA ALA A 301 -3.27 3.92 -31.33
C ALA A 301 -3.38 5.17 -32.22
N LYS A 302 -3.30 6.37 -31.64
CA LYS A 302 -3.29 7.62 -32.40
C LYS A 302 -2.06 7.75 -33.29
N GLN A 303 -0.88 7.49 -32.72
CA GLN A 303 0.37 7.54 -33.46
C GLN A 303 0.33 6.58 -34.65
N ARG A 304 -0.09 5.32 -34.42
CA ARG A 304 -0.21 4.32 -35.47
C ARG A 304 -1.23 4.70 -36.54
N GLN A 305 -2.34 5.35 -36.15
CA GLN A 305 -3.30 5.87 -37.12
C GLN A 305 -2.69 6.97 -37.98
N GLU A 306 -1.91 7.88 -37.39
CA GLU A 306 -1.22 8.95 -38.09
C GLU A 306 -0.14 8.41 -39.05
N GLU A 307 0.62 7.39 -38.64
CA GLU A 307 1.58 6.68 -39.49
C GLU A 307 0.90 6.04 -40.72
N ILE A 308 -0.25 5.37 -40.53
CA ILE A 308 -1.03 4.77 -41.63
C ILE A 308 -1.55 5.85 -42.60
N ILE A 309 -2.02 6.98 -42.07
CA ILE A 309 -2.43 8.13 -42.90
C ILE A 309 -1.22 8.69 -43.66
N GLN A 310 -0.10 8.86 -42.96
CA GLN A 310 1.27 9.11 -43.42
C GLN A 310 1.59 8.35 -44.72
N GLU A 311 1.60 7.04 -44.57
CA GLU A 311 1.93 6.07 -45.60
C GLU A 311 0.95 6.15 -46.78
N ARG A 312 -0.36 6.21 -46.50
CA ARG A 312 -1.39 6.32 -47.55
C ARG A 312 -1.25 7.61 -48.35
N MET A 313 -0.92 8.74 -47.70
CA MET A 313 -0.69 10.01 -48.40
C MET A 313 0.53 9.92 -49.32
N GLN A 314 1.62 9.30 -48.89
CA GLN A 314 2.82 9.10 -49.72
C GLN A 314 2.56 8.15 -50.89
N GLN A 315 1.81 7.06 -50.67
CA GLN A 315 1.41 6.14 -51.74
C GLN A 315 0.48 6.83 -52.75
N ASN A 316 -0.39 7.72 -52.26
CA ASN A 316 -1.29 8.47 -53.11
C ASN A 316 -0.53 9.40 -54.09
N GLN A 317 0.53 10.07 -53.63
CA GLN A 317 1.40 10.88 -54.51
C GLN A 317 1.99 10.08 -55.68
N ARG A 318 2.13 8.75 -55.54
CA ARG A 318 2.66 7.86 -56.60
C ARG A 318 1.59 7.28 -57.52
N ARG A 319 0.31 7.27 -57.11
CA ARG A 319 -0.76 6.51 -57.80
C ARG A 319 -2.02 7.30 -58.17
N PHE A 320 -2.07 8.62 -57.93
CA PHE A 320 -3.24 9.49 -58.22
C PHE A 320 -4.57 8.93 -57.66
N ILE A 321 -4.55 8.51 -56.40
CA ILE A 321 -5.74 8.09 -55.65
C ILE A 321 -6.51 9.35 -55.19
N GLN A 322 -7.84 9.30 -55.04
CA GLN A 322 -8.57 10.47 -54.56
C GLN A 322 -8.24 10.73 -53.07
N PRO A 323 -8.10 12.00 -52.64
CA PRO A 323 -7.81 12.34 -51.24
C PRO A 323 -8.80 11.75 -50.22
N ARG A 324 -10.05 11.48 -50.64
CA ARG A 324 -11.07 10.83 -49.80
C ARG A 324 -10.73 9.38 -49.42
N ASP A 325 -10.00 8.66 -50.26
CA ASP A 325 -9.73 7.24 -50.04
C ASP A 325 -8.67 7.02 -48.95
N VAL A 326 -7.82 8.02 -48.69
CA VAL A 326 -6.79 8.02 -47.63
C VAL A 326 -7.43 7.75 -46.26
N TYR A 327 -8.56 8.39 -45.99
CA TYR A 327 -9.29 8.30 -44.72
C TYR A 327 -10.37 7.21 -44.69
N SER A 328 -10.55 6.47 -45.78
CA SER A 328 -11.66 5.52 -45.93
C SER A 328 -11.39 4.14 -45.29
N GLY A 329 -12.49 3.41 -45.02
CA GLY A 329 -12.47 2.02 -44.59
C GLY A 329 -11.84 1.84 -43.21
N SER A 330 -10.74 1.08 -43.15
CA SER A 330 -10.09 0.72 -41.88
C SER A 330 -9.57 1.91 -41.07
N VAL A 331 -9.23 3.03 -41.71
CA VAL A 331 -8.77 4.25 -41.03
C VAL A 331 -9.94 4.96 -40.34
N GLU A 332 -11.12 4.98 -40.97
CA GLU A 332 -12.33 5.54 -40.39
C GLU A 332 -12.81 4.71 -39.19
N ASP A 333 -12.79 3.38 -39.31
CA ASP A 333 -13.15 2.48 -38.21
C ASP A 333 -12.17 2.58 -37.04
N ALA A 334 -10.87 2.72 -37.33
CA ALA A 334 -9.85 3.00 -36.32
C ALA A 334 -10.10 4.35 -35.62
N ALA A 335 -10.47 5.40 -36.38
CA ALA A 335 -10.81 6.70 -35.83
C ALA A 335 -11.97 6.59 -34.82
N LYS A 336 -13.05 5.89 -35.21
CA LYS A 336 -14.22 5.66 -34.34
C LYS A 336 -13.84 4.91 -33.05
N LYS A 337 -12.98 3.89 -33.14
CA LYS A 337 -12.48 3.15 -31.98
C LYS A 337 -11.59 4.01 -31.07
N ILE A 338 -10.73 4.84 -31.66
CA ILE A 338 -9.88 5.77 -30.93
C ILE A 338 -10.74 6.79 -30.19
N LEU A 339 -11.71 7.43 -30.85
CA LEU A 339 -12.66 8.36 -30.21
C LEU A 339 -13.39 7.71 -29.04
N LYS A 340 -13.91 6.49 -29.21
CA LYS A 340 -14.56 5.76 -28.12
C LYS A 340 -13.61 5.47 -26.94
N GLN A 341 -12.34 5.16 -27.24
CA GLN A 341 -11.32 4.93 -26.22
C GLN A 341 -10.92 6.24 -25.51
N GLU A 342 -10.88 7.37 -26.21
CA GLU A 342 -10.69 8.70 -25.61
C GLU A 342 -11.79 9.04 -24.62
N GLU A 343 -13.05 8.87 -25.03
CA GLU A 343 -14.21 9.09 -24.15
C GLU A 343 -14.15 8.20 -22.91
N ARG A 344 -13.76 6.93 -23.08
CA ARG A 344 -13.55 6.00 -21.97
C ARG A 344 -12.44 6.48 -21.03
N VAL A 345 -11.27 6.87 -21.55
CA VAL A 345 -10.15 7.38 -20.74
C VAL A 345 -10.56 8.65 -19.97
N LYS A 346 -11.29 9.55 -20.63
CA LYS A 346 -11.81 10.78 -20.01
C LYS A 346 -12.77 10.46 -18.86
N THR A 347 -13.67 9.50 -19.07
CA THR A 347 -14.62 9.04 -18.05
C THR A 347 -13.90 8.39 -16.87
N LEU A 348 -12.93 7.51 -17.13
CA LEU A 348 -12.13 6.87 -16.09
C LEU A 348 -11.30 7.89 -15.29
N GLN A 349 -10.75 8.90 -15.95
CA GLN A 349 -10.02 9.98 -15.28
C GLN A 349 -10.93 10.81 -14.38
N ALA A 350 -12.14 11.15 -14.84
CA ALA A 350 -13.12 11.87 -14.03
C ALA A 350 -13.50 11.05 -12.78
N PHE A 351 -13.80 9.76 -12.96
CA PHE A 351 -14.09 8.85 -11.86
C PHE A 351 -12.92 8.72 -10.89
N TYR A 352 -11.69 8.56 -11.39
CA TYR A 352 -10.49 8.52 -10.54
C TYR A 352 -10.35 9.78 -9.68
N ASN A 353 -10.58 10.96 -10.26
CA ASN A 353 -10.50 12.22 -9.52
C ASN A 353 -11.60 12.32 -8.45
N GLU A 354 -12.80 11.84 -8.75
CA GLU A 354 -13.91 11.77 -7.79
C GLU A 354 -13.57 10.83 -6.62
N GLN A 355 -13.10 9.61 -6.91
CA GLN A 355 -12.69 8.66 -5.88
C GLN A 355 -11.54 9.22 -5.02
N LYS A 356 -10.55 9.86 -5.66
CA LYS A 356 -9.45 10.54 -4.94
C LYS A 356 -9.98 11.61 -3.99
N ALA A 357 -10.98 12.39 -4.39
CA ALA A 357 -11.60 13.40 -3.53
C ALA A 357 -12.40 12.78 -2.37
N ILE A 358 -13.11 11.67 -2.60
CA ILE A 358 -13.84 10.94 -1.56
C ILE A 358 -12.86 10.39 -0.51
N PHE A 359 -11.79 9.71 -0.94
CA PHE A 359 -10.80 9.15 -0.04
C PHE A 359 -9.99 10.23 0.70
N ALA A 360 -9.74 11.39 0.09
CA ALA A 360 -9.08 12.50 0.77
C ALA A 360 -9.91 13.01 1.97
N LYS A 361 -11.22 13.15 1.80
CA LYS A 361 -12.14 13.53 2.88
C LYS A 361 -12.20 12.49 3.99
N ASP A 362 -12.13 11.21 3.63
CA ASP A 362 -12.08 10.12 4.61
C ASP A 362 -10.82 10.24 5.48
N VAL A 363 -9.65 10.45 4.86
CA VAL A 363 -8.38 10.67 5.58
C VAL A 363 -8.41 11.92 6.46
N GLU A 364 -8.98 13.03 5.98
CA GLU A 364 -9.14 14.26 6.78
C GLU A 364 -10.08 14.06 7.98
N THR A 365 -11.19 13.34 7.77
CA THR A 365 -12.14 12.99 8.85
C THR A 365 -11.43 12.16 9.91
N TYR A 366 -10.61 11.19 9.50
CA TYR A 366 -9.77 10.44 10.42
C TYR A 366 -8.78 11.34 11.14
N ARG A 367 -7.98 12.16 10.44
CA ARG A 367 -6.99 13.06 11.08
C ARG A 367 -7.60 14.03 12.10
N SER A 368 -8.77 14.60 11.80
CA SER A 368 -9.43 15.58 12.66
C SER A 368 -9.87 15.04 14.03
N ARG A 369 -10.02 13.71 14.16
CA ARG A 369 -10.34 13.08 15.45
C ARG A 369 -9.15 13.04 16.42
N PHE A 370 -7.94 13.25 15.94
CA PHE A 370 -6.71 12.96 16.69
C PHE A 370 -5.80 14.17 16.89
N THR A 371 -6.12 15.30 16.28
CA THR A 371 -5.59 16.61 16.70
C THR A 371 -6.43 17.11 17.88
N LEU A 372 -6.08 16.68 19.09
CA LEU A 372 -6.49 17.28 20.35
C LEU A 372 -5.29 17.90 21.06
#